data_AF-A0A242MGB5-F1
#
_entry.id   AF-A0A242MGB5-F1
#
_cell.length_a   1.000
_cell.length_b   1.000
_cell.length_c   1.000
_cell.angle_alpha   90.00
_cell.angle_beta   90.00
_cell.angle_gamma   90.00
#
_symmetry.space_group_name_H-M   'P 1'
#
loop_
_entity.id
_entity.type
_entity.pdbx_description
1 polymer ?
#
loop_
_entity_poly.entity_id
_entity_poly.type
_entity_poly.pdbx_seq_one_letter_code
_entity_poly.pdbx_strand_id
1 'polypeptide(L)'
;MKRNISAAFALAIVTTFGAVSLAQAQQAAPQAPAVDPSFSAYTLAQECAQKSDNAAQGQCIGAVRGIVRGYQYGVLFLGQRSQLNPNETQNVSLCLSNTPVSTLVDEFLADAKQVDEAALRRTPAEVAVLGSVHSHHACM
;
A
#
# COMPACT_ATOMS: atom_id res chain seq x y z
N MET A 1 -43.14 -20.37 -52.10
CA MET A 1 -42.40 -21.44 -52.82
C MET A 1 -41.78 -20.87 -54.08
N LYS A 2 -40.65 -21.46 -54.51
CA LYS A 2 -39.81 -21.21 -55.71
C LYS A 2 -38.73 -20.12 -55.59
N ARG A 3 -37.52 -20.67 -55.42
CA ARG A 3 -36.18 -20.08 -55.48
C ARG A 3 -35.73 -20.01 -56.94
N ASN A 4 -35.04 -18.93 -57.31
CA ASN A 4 -34.22 -18.90 -58.52
C ASN A 4 -32.76 -18.70 -58.12
N ILE A 5 -31.92 -19.61 -58.60
CA ILE A 5 -30.48 -19.75 -58.34
C ILE A 5 -29.75 -19.26 -59.59
N SER A 6 -28.75 -18.39 -59.43
CA SER A 6 -27.69 -18.14 -60.42
C SER A 6 -26.37 -18.21 -59.64
N ALA A 7 -25.62 -19.31 -59.77
CA ALA A 7 -24.44 -19.43 -60.64
C ALA A 7 -23.38 -18.37 -60.30
N ALA A 8 -22.44 -18.68 -59.42
CA ALA A 8 -21.14 -19.27 -59.75
C ALA A 8 -20.06 -18.20 -59.94
N PHE A 9 -19.30 -17.94 -58.87
CA PHE A 9 -17.90 -17.55 -58.96
C PHE A 9 -17.16 -18.24 -57.81
N ALA A 10 -16.53 -19.36 -58.15
CA ALA A 10 -15.50 -19.98 -57.32
C ALA A 10 -14.16 -19.38 -57.73
N LEU A 11 -13.42 -18.83 -56.79
CA LEU A 11 -11.97 -18.70 -56.89
C LEU A 11 -11.38 -18.75 -55.49
N ALA A 12 -10.60 -19.80 -55.30
CA ALA A 12 -9.89 -20.18 -54.09
C ALA A 12 -8.60 -19.37 -53.93
N ILE A 13 -8.31 -18.91 -52.70
CA ILE A 13 -6.97 -18.59 -52.20
C ILE A 13 -6.99 -19.00 -50.72
N VAL A 14 -6.53 -20.21 -50.37
CA VAL A 14 -5.14 -20.54 -49.97
C VAL A 14 -4.70 -19.77 -48.72
N THR A 15 -4.86 -20.45 -47.59
CA THR A 15 -3.96 -20.52 -46.42
C THR A 15 -2.93 -19.40 -46.22
N THR A 16 -3.13 -18.61 -45.16
CA THR A 16 -2.07 -18.24 -44.20
C THR A 16 -2.67 -18.12 -42.80
N PHE A 17 -2.72 -19.26 -42.10
CA PHE A 17 -2.61 -19.26 -40.64
C PHE A 17 -1.22 -18.72 -40.27
N GLY A 18 -1.15 -17.87 -39.25
CA GLY A 18 0.10 -17.57 -38.55
C GLY A 18 0.71 -16.21 -38.86
N ALA A 19 0.12 -15.14 -38.33
CA ALA A 19 0.86 -13.95 -37.95
C ALA A 19 0.57 -13.66 -36.47
N VAL A 20 1.41 -14.30 -35.67
CA VAL A 20 1.60 -14.16 -34.22
C VAL A 20 1.44 -12.71 -33.78
N SER A 21 0.29 -12.35 -33.21
CA SER A 21 0.15 -11.16 -32.37
C SER A 21 0.49 -11.54 -30.93
N LEU A 22 1.76 -11.92 -30.70
CA LEU A 22 2.37 -11.93 -29.37
C LEU A 22 3.27 -10.70 -29.24
N ALA A 23 2.72 -9.54 -29.58
CA ALA A 23 3.32 -8.27 -29.21
C ALA A 23 2.93 -7.97 -27.76
N GLN A 24 3.79 -8.45 -26.86
CA GLN A 24 4.05 -7.83 -25.56
C GLN A 24 2.90 -7.80 -24.55
N ALA A 25 2.49 -8.98 -24.09
CA ALA A 25 2.25 -9.17 -22.65
C ALA A 25 3.62 -9.16 -21.95
N GLN A 26 4.31 -8.03 -22.03
CA GLN A 26 5.53 -7.81 -21.29
C GLN A 26 5.05 -7.55 -19.87
N GLN A 27 5.03 -8.62 -19.07
CA GLN A 27 4.82 -8.61 -17.64
C GLN A 27 5.58 -7.40 -17.08
N ALA A 28 4.87 -6.33 -16.76
CA ALA A 28 5.45 -5.23 -16.03
C ALA A 28 5.90 -5.87 -14.70
N ALA A 29 7.22 -5.98 -14.51
CA ALA A 29 7.75 -6.23 -13.18
C ALA A 29 7.03 -5.25 -12.25
N PRO A 30 6.52 -5.69 -11.08
CA PRO A 30 5.81 -4.80 -10.18
C PRO A 30 6.76 -3.65 -9.86
N GLN A 31 6.55 -2.50 -10.52
CA GLN A 31 7.28 -1.30 -10.19
C GLN A 31 6.78 -0.94 -8.81
N ALA A 32 7.65 -1.10 -7.81
CA ALA A 32 7.35 -0.63 -6.47
C ALA A 32 6.86 0.83 -6.62
N PRO A 33 5.67 1.17 -6.10
CA PRO A 33 5.13 2.50 -6.24
C PRO A 33 6.20 3.51 -5.83
N ALA A 34 6.38 4.57 -6.62
CA ALA A 34 7.39 5.58 -6.37
C ALA A 34 7.16 6.16 -4.98
N VAL A 35 8.00 5.76 -4.02
CA VAL A 35 7.99 6.33 -2.69
C VAL A 35 8.51 7.75 -2.82
N ASP A 36 7.79 8.71 -2.28
CA ASP A 36 8.34 10.06 -2.13
C ASP A 36 9.62 9.92 -1.27
N PRO A 37 10.81 10.15 -1.85
CA PRO A 37 12.06 9.91 -1.14
C PRO A 37 12.20 10.83 0.08
N SER A 38 11.42 11.91 0.17
CA SER A 38 11.38 12.79 1.33
C SER A 38 10.63 12.19 2.53
N PHE A 39 9.69 11.26 2.31
CA PHE A 39 8.84 10.67 3.37
C PHE A 39 8.89 9.14 3.41
N SER A 40 10.12 8.61 3.50
CA SER A 40 10.38 7.18 3.70
C SER A 40 10.44 6.81 5.19
N ALA A 41 10.30 5.52 5.49
CA ALA A 41 10.48 5.00 6.85
C ALA A 41 11.89 5.30 7.38
N TYR A 42 12.90 5.31 6.50
CA TYR A 42 14.25 5.70 6.86
C TYR A 42 14.34 7.16 7.31
N THR A 43 13.77 8.10 6.55
CA THR A 43 13.83 9.53 6.89
C THR A 43 13.07 9.83 8.17
N LEU A 44 11.88 9.24 8.34
CA LEU A 44 11.12 9.38 9.58
C LEU A 44 11.86 8.78 10.80
N ALA A 45 12.48 7.60 10.66
CA ALA A 45 13.23 6.99 11.76
C ALA A 45 14.44 7.85 12.18
N GLN A 46 15.14 8.47 11.23
CA GLN A 46 16.22 9.40 11.52
C GLN A 46 15.72 10.64 12.26
N GLU A 47 14.61 11.21 11.81
CA GLU A 47 13.97 12.37 12.44
C GLU A 47 13.53 12.05 13.88
N CYS A 48 12.88 10.91 14.09
CA CYS A 48 12.42 10.43 15.39
C CYS A 48 13.56 10.08 16.36
N ALA A 49 14.75 9.73 15.84
CA ALA A 49 15.92 9.43 16.66
C ALA A 49 16.54 10.69 17.30
N GLN A 50 16.26 11.89 16.76
CA GLN A 50 16.82 13.17 17.24
C GLN A 50 16.09 13.69 18.50
N LYS A 51 16.10 12.90 19.58
CA LYS A 51 15.37 13.23 20.83
C LYS A 51 15.84 14.52 21.52
N SER A 52 17.03 15.03 21.20
CA SER A 52 17.57 16.28 21.75
C SER A 52 17.14 17.53 20.99
N ASP A 53 16.56 17.38 19.80
CA ASP A 53 16.05 18.48 18.99
C ASP A 53 14.51 18.54 19.11
N ASN A 54 14.01 19.57 19.81
CA ASN A 54 12.58 19.76 20.02
C ASN A 54 11.81 19.96 18.71
N ALA A 55 12.43 20.53 17.67
CA ALA A 55 11.78 20.72 16.38
C ALA A 55 11.62 19.38 15.65
N ALA A 56 12.70 18.60 15.56
CA ALA A 56 12.67 17.27 14.98
C ALA A 56 11.74 16.32 15.76
N GLN A 57 11.77 16.39 17.08
CA GLN A 57 10.87 15.62 17.93
C GLN A 57 9.40 16.01 17.71
N GLY A 58 9.11 17.30 17.58
CA GLY A 58 7.78 17.81 17.27
C GLY A 58 7.27 17.33 15.92
N GLN A 59 8.13 17.35 14.89
CA GLN A 59 7.80 16.85 13.55
C GLN A 59 7.56 15.34 13.56
N CYS A 60 8.43 14.54 14.19
CA CYS A 60 8.26 13.10 14.34
C CYS A 60 6.94 12.74 15.04
N ILE A 61 6.67 13.34 16.21
CA ILE A 61 5.42 13.09 16.96
C ILE A 61 4.20 13.50 16.13
N GLY A 62 4.29 14.62 15.41
CA GLY A 62 3.25 15.10 14.50
C GLY A 62 2.97 14.11 13.37
N ALA A 63 4.01 13.60 12.72
CA ALA A 63 3.93 12.63 11.63
C ALA A 63 3.32 11.30 12.10
N VAL A 64 3.85 10.71 13.17
CA VAL A 64 3.33 9.44 13.73
C VAL A 64 1.88 9.60 14.18
N ARG A 65 1.54 10.69 14.88
CA ARG A 65 0.15 10.98 15.28
C ARG A 65 -0.76 11.12 14.05
N GLY A 66 -0.30 11.82 13.01
CA GLY A 66 -1.06 12.05 11.78
C GLY A 66 -1.37 10.74 11.06
N ILE A 67 -0.36 9.89 10.86
CA ILE A 67 -0.49 8.55 10.26
C ILE A 67 -1.50 7.72 11.03
N VAL A 68 -1.31 7.56 12.34
CA VAL A 68 -2.15 6.69 13.18
C VAL A 68 -3.59 7.18 13.23
N ARG A 69 -3.83 8.49 13.39
CA ARG A 69 -5.19 9.04 13.41
C ARG A 69 -5.84 8.99 12.03
N GLY A 70 -5.08 9.27 10.97
CA GLY A 70 -5.56 9.17 9.58
C GLY A 70 -6.03 7.75 9.29
N TYR A 71 -5.27 6.75 9.72
CA TYR A 71 -5.64 5.35 9.59
C TYR A 71 -6.91 5.00 10.38
N GLN A 72 -7.00 5.37 11.65
CA GLN A 72 -8.22 5.15 12.46
C GLN A 72 -9.46 5.76 11.80
N TYR A 73 -9.37 7.00 11.30
CA TYR A 73 -10.47 7.63 10.59
C TYR A 73 -10.76 6.96 9.24
N GLY A 74 -9.74 6.45 8.54
CA GLY A 74 -9.90 5.66 7.33
C GLY A 74 -10.68 4.37 7.57
N VAL A 75 -10.32 3.61 8.61
CA VAL A 75 -11.04 2.39 9.02
C VAL A 75 -12.49 2.70 9.39
N LEU A 76 -12.74 3.77 10.17
CA LEU A 76 -14.11 4.22 10.49
C LEU A 76 -14.89 4.63 9.25
N PHE A 77 -14.27 5.38 8.33
CA PHE A 77 -14.89 5.79 7.08
C PHE A 77 -15.29 4.59 6.23
N LEU A 78 -14.40 3.60 6.10
CA LEU A 78 -14.69 2.35 5.40
C LEU A 78 -15.85 1.62 6.08
N GLY A 79 -15.83 1.41 7.39
CA GLY A 79 -16.91 0.73 8.12
C GLY A 79 -18.29 1.39 7.98
N GLN A 80 -18.35 2.71 7.78
CA GLN A 80 -19.61 3.42 7.55
C GLN A 80 -20.11 3.37 6.10
N ARG A 81 -19.19 3.31 5.13
CA ARG A 81 -19.50 3.42 3.69
C ARG A 81 -19.59 2.07 2.98
N SER A 82 -18.94 1.06 3.52
CA SER A 82 -18.87 -0.27 2.94
C SER A 82 -19.81 -1.20 3.68
N GLN A 83 -20.40 -2.15 2.95
CA GLN A 83 -21.02 -3.33 3.57
C GLN A 83 -19.95 -4.32 4.06
N LEU A 84 -18.78 -3.83 4.50
CA LEU A 84 -17.76 -4.68 5.11
C LEU A 84 -18.40 -5.33 6.32
N ASN A 85 -18.19 -6.64 6.43
CA ASN A 85 -18.63 -7.35 7.61
C ASN A 85 -17.91 -6.73 8.82
N PRO A 86 -18.57 -6.48 9.96
CA PRO A 86 -17.93 -5.94 11.15
C PRO A 86 -16.58 -6.61 11.49
N ASN A 87 -16.46 -7.91 11.24
CA ASN A 87 -15.23 -8.68 11.45
C ASN A 87 -14.05 -8.22 10.56
N GLU A 88 -14.31 -7.76 9.34
CA GLU A 88 -13.24 -7.30 8.43
C GLU A 88 -12.65 -5.97 8.89
N THR A 89 -13.51 -5.07 9.39
CA THR A 89 -13.06 -3.77 9.94
C THR A 89 -12.31 -3.98 11.26
N GLN A 90 -12.71 -4.99 12.05
CA GLN A 90 -12.05 -5.32 13.32
C GLN A 90 -10.61 -5.82 13.12
N ASN A 91 -10.35 -6.66 12.11
CA ASN A 91 -9.01 -7.18 11.80
C ASN A 91 -7.98 -6.10 11.47
N VAL A 92 -8.44 -4.93 11.03
CA VAL A 92 -7.60 -3.79 10.66
C VAL A 92 -7.72 -2.65 11.68
N SER A 93 -8.42 -2.86 12.80
CA SER A 93 -8.59 -1.85 13.84
C SER A 93 -7.40 -1.83 14.81
N LEU A 94 -7.12 -0.64 15.35
CA LEU A 94 -6.05 -0.40 16.33
C LEU A 94 -6.63 -0.13 17.71
N CYS A 95 -6.12 -0.83 18.72
CA CYS A 95 -6.57 -0.77 20.10
C CYS A 95 -5.63 0.09 20.95
N LEU A 96 -5.72 1.41 20.74
CA LEU A 96 -4.77 2.40 21.27
C LEU A 96 -5.27 3.10 22.56
N SER A 97 -6.19 2.47 23.29
CA SER A 97 -6.74 3.05 24.52
C SER A 97 -5.63 3.28 25.55
N ASN A 98 -5.38 4.56 25.86
CA ASN A 98 -4.34 5.03 26.77
C ASN A 98 -2.89 4.83 26.28
N THR A 99 -2.66 4.57 24.99
CA THR A 99 -1.31 4.50 24.42
C THR A 99 -0.80 5.90 24.05
N PRO A 100 0.25 6.43 24.71
CA PRO A 100 0.83 7.71 24.34
C PRO A 100 1.52 7.63 22.97
N VAL A 101 1.51 8.72 22.20
CA VAL A 101 2.21 8.75 20.89
C VAL A 101 3.71 8.51 21.05
N SER A 102 4.32 8.93 22.17
CA SER A 102 5.73 8.64 22.45
C SER A 102 6.04 7.15 22.50
N THR A 103 5.11 6.34 23.02
CA THR A 103 5.24 4.87 23.03
C THR A 103 5.26 4.33 21.60
N LEU A 104 4.36 4.80 20.74
CA LEU A 104 4.33 4.40 19.33
C LEU A 104 5.60 4.79 18.58
N VAL A 105 6.20 5.94 18.92
CA VAL A 105 7.49 6.37 18.36
C VAL A 105 8.62 5.43 18.82
N ASP A 106 8.67 5.09 20.11
CA ASP A 106 9.70 4.22 20.66
C ASP A 106 9.61 2.80 20.09
N GLU A 107 8.41 2.26 19.93
CA GLU A 107 8.14 0.96 19.27
C GLU A 107 8.54 1.00 17.79
N PHE A 108 8.13 2.03 17.05
CA PHE A 108 8.52 2.21 15.65
C PHE A 108 10.05 2.26 15.50
N LEU A 109 10.76 3.00 16.36
CA LEU A 109 12.22 3.05 16.34
C LEU A 109 12.85 1.70 16.71
N ALA A 110 12.23 0.92 17.59
CA ALA A 110 12.71 -0.41 17.94
C ALA A 110 12.54 -1.40 16.78
N ASP A 111 11.42 -1.35 16.06
CA ASP A 111 11.14 -2.21 14.92
C ASP A 111 11.98 -1.80 13.70
N ALA A 112 12.13 -0.51 13.44
CA ALA A 112 12.95 0.00 12.33
C ALA A 112 14.41 -0.48 12.41
N LYS A 113 14.96 -0.64 13.63
CA LYS A 113 16.33 -1.16 13.84
C LYS A 113 16.49 -2.63 13.43
N GLN A 114 15.40 -3.37 13.30
CA GLN A 114 15.42 -4.78 12.89
C GLN A 114 15.36 -4.94 11.36
N VAL A 115 15.12 -3.85 10.64
CA VAL A 115 14.94 -3.83 9.18
C VAL A 115 16.20 -3.26 8.52
N ASP A 116 16.58 -3.84 7.38
CA ASP A 116 17.69 -3.35 6.56
C ASP A 116 17.45 -1.90 6.07
N GLU A 117 18.51 -1.10 6.03
CA GLU A 117 18.43 0.31 5.64
C GLU A 117 17.86 0.50 4.22
N ALA A 118 18.27 -0.33 3.26
CA ALA A 118 17.79 -0.22 1.88
C ALA A 118 16.32 -0.63 1.76
N ALA A 119 15.81 -1.47 2.68
CA ALA A 119 14.38 -1.74 2.80
C ALA A 119 13.63 -0.54 3.40
N LEU A 120 14.15 0.08 4.47
CA LEU A 120 13.54 1.28 5.07
C LEU A 120 13.44 2.45 4.09
N ARG A 121 14.46 2.67 3.25
CA ARG A 121 14.45 3.73 2.23
C ARG A 121 13.39 3.51 1.15
N ARG A 122 13.04 2.26 0.86
CA ARG A 122 12.02 1.88 -0.12
C ARG A 122 10.63 1.68 0.49
N THR A 123 10.50 1.86 1.80
CA THR A 123 9.22 1.71 2.50
C THR A 123 8.66 3.09 2.81
N PRO A 124 7.42 3.42 2.41
CA PRO A 124 6.77 4.65 2.84
C PRO A 124 6.69 4.71 4.38
N ALA A 125 6.87 5.90 4.95
CA ALA A 125 6.83 6.07 6.41
C ALA A 125 5.49 5.60 7.00
N GLU A 126 4.37 5.89 6.33
CA GLU A 126 3.03 5.44 6.73
C GLU A 126 2.95 3.92 6.85
N VAL A 127 3.46 3.18 5.85
CA VAL A 127 3.41 1.71 5.85
C VAL A 127 4.21 1.12 7.00
N ALA A 128 5.42 1.64 7.24
CA ALA A 128 6.27 1.15 8.33
C ALA A 128 5.68 1.46 9.72
N VAL A 129 5.18 2.69 9.93
CA VAL A 129 4.53 3.07 11.18
C VAL A 129 3.29 2.23 11.42
N LEU A 130 2.40 2.08 10.45
CA LEU A 130 1.19 1.27 10.62
C LEU A 130 1.51 -0.21 10.82
N GLY A 131 2.55 -0.74 10.16
CA GLY A 131 3.04 -2.10 10.39
C GLY A 131 3.49 -2.32 11.83
N SER A 132 4.31 -1.42 12.36
CA SER A 132 4.75 -1.45 13.77
C SER A 132 3.57 -1.31 14.73
N VAL A 133 2.70 -0.31 14.53
CA VAL A 133 1.55 -0.12 15.42
C VAL A 133 0.59 -1.31 15.37
N HIS A 134 0.40 -1.97 14.23
CA HIS A 134 -0.37 -3.21 14.16
C HIS A 134 0.28 -4.38 14.89
N SER A 135 1.59 -4.53 14.86
CA SER A 135 2.26 -5.62 15.58
C SER A 135 2.15 -5.49 17.10
N HIS A 136 2.02 -4.27 17.62
CA HIS A 136 1.94 -4.00 19.07
C HIS A 136 0.53 -3.74 19.57
N HIS A 137 -0.37 -3.18 18.73
CA HIS A 137 -1.68 -2.63 19.15
C HIS A 137 -2.85 -3.05 18.26
N ALA A 138 -2.80 -4.19 17.56
CA ALA A 138 -3.96 -4.71 16.84
C ALA A 138 -5.12 -5.03 17.81
N CYS A 139 -6.36 -4.77 17.38
CA CYS A 139 -7.53 -5.26 18.10
C CYS A 139 -7.75 -6.75 17.81
N MET A 140 -7.79 -7.56 18.87
CA MET A 140 -8.21 -8.96 18.82
C MET A 140 -9.66 -9.13 19.26
#